data_AF-U1ZTB4-F1
#
_entry.id   AF-U1ZTB4-F1
#
_cell.length_a   1.000
_cell.length_b   1.000
_cell.length_c   1.000
_cell.angle_alpha   90.00
_cell.angle_beta   90.00
_cell.angle_gamma   90.00
#
_symmetry.space_group_name_H-M   'P 1'
#
loop_
_entity.id
_entity.type
_entity.pdbx_description
1 polymer ?
#
loop_
_entity_poly.entity_id
_entity_poly.type
_entity_poly.pdbx_seq_one_letter_code
_entity_poly.pdbx_strand_id
1 'polypeptide(L)'
;PQSSSLNFAFRVEEVVAMGRLPHASGRARDAQIVQEALRAADAAHLSGRSYLALSGGERQRVHLARVLAQLWPGGAGQILLLDEPTSMLDPLHQHTCLQATRRLAEAGAAVLVILHDLNLAARYCDRLLLLERGRAHAFGTPAEVLRAEPLQAVFGLEVLVQTHPERGHPLIVAR
;
A
#
# COMPACT_ATOMS: atom_id res chain seq x y z
N PRO A 1 -3.29 -9.61 -6.01
CA PRO A 1 -3.64 -10.14 -7.35
C PRO A 1 -3.69 -9.00 -8.39
N GLN A 2 -2.77 -9.02 -9.36
CA GLN A 2 -2.55 -7.95 -10.34
C GLN A 2 -3.71 -7.79 -11.36
N SER A 3 -4.67 -8.72 -11.41
CA SER A 3 -6.00 -8.48 -11.98
C SER A 3 -7.03 -9.39 -11.31
N SER A 4 -8.19 -8.84 -10.95
CA SER A 4 -9.35 -9.60 -10.47
C SER A 4 -10.53 -9.24 -11.36
N SER A 5 -10.91 -10.12 -12.29
CA SER A 5 -12.11 -9.94 -13.11
C SER A 5 -13.35 -10.38 -12.33
N LEU A 6 -13.97 -9.44 -11.62
CA LEU A 6 -15.33 -9.61 -11.12
C LEU A 6 -16.29 -9.41 -12.30
N ASN A 7 -16.90 -10.48 -12.80
CA ASN A 7 -17.81 -10.44 -13.95
C ASN A 7 -19.27 -10.10 -13.57
N PHE A 8 -19.53 -9.84 -12.30
CA PHE A 8 -20.84 -9.47 -11.79
C PHE A 8 -20.85 -7.99 -11.38
N ALA A 9 -21.98 -7.32 -11.59
CA ALA A 9 -22.18 -5.91 -11.28
C ALA A 9 -22.38 -5.65 -9.77
N PHE A 10 -21.42 -6.11 -8.96
CA PHE A 10 -21.39 -5.79 -7.53
C PHE A 10 -21.22 -4.29 -7.32
N ARG A 11 -21.89 -3.77 -6.30
CA ARG A 11 -21.62 -2.44 -5.75
C ARG A 11 -20.28 -2.44 -5.04
N VAL A 12 -19.65 -1.28 -4.99
CA VAL A 12 -18.36 -1.09 -4.33
C VAL A 12 -18.35 -1.60 -2.89
N GLU A 13 -19.37 -1.27 -2.10
CA GLU A 13 -19.49 -1.74 -0.72
C GLU A 13 -19.63 -3.27 -0.60
N GLU A 14 -20.24 -3.93 -1.58
CA GLU A 14 -20.37 -5.38 -1.60
C GLU A 14 -19.01 -6.04 -1.84
N VAL A 15 -18.21 -5.48 -2.77
CA VAL A 15 -16.84 -5.95 -3.03
C VAL A 15 -15.96 -5.80 -1.79
N VAL A 16 -16.07 -4.67 -1.09
CA VAL A 16 -15.31 -4.42 0.15
C VAL A 16 -15.80 -5.32 1.28
N ALA A 17 -17.12 -5.54 1.40
CA ALA A 17 -17.71 -6.45 2.38
C ALA A 17 -17.23 -7.90 2.23
N MET A 18 -16.81 -8.33 1.04
CA MET A 18 -16.17 -9.65 0.86
C MET A 18 -14.92 -9.81 1.73
N GLY A 19 -14.22 -8.73 2.07
CA GLY A 19 -13.08 -8.77 3.01
C GLY A 19 -13.48 -9.17 4.43
N ARG A 20 -14.77 -9.06 4.78
CA ARG A 20 -15.30 -9.45 6.09
C ARG A 20 -15.75 -10.91 6.17
N LEU A 21 -15.75 -11.67 5.07
CA LEU A 21 -16.16 -13.08 5.05
C LEU A 21 -15.46 -13.98 6.09
N PRO A 22 -14.15 -13.81 6.40
CA PRO A 22 -13.48 -14.61 7.42
C PRO A 22 -13.87 -14.26 8.86
N HIS A 23 -14.70 -13.24 9.08
CA HIS A 23 -15.02 -12.70 10.40
C HIS A 23 -16.47 -12.98 10.78
N ALA A 24 -16.72 -13.15 12.08
CA ALA A 24 -18.06 -13.29 12.65
C ALA A 24 -18.47 -12.06 13.49
N SER A 25 -18.09 -10.86 13.04
CA SER A 25 -18.32 -9.58 13.75
C SER A 25 -19.77 -9.07 13.70
N GLY A 26 -20.59 -9.62 12.81
CA GLY A 26 -22.00 -9.26 12.65
C GLY A 26 -22.22 -8.07 11.71
N ARG A 27 -23.41 -8.04 11.08
CA ARG A 27 -23.73 -7.13 9.96
C ARG A 27 -23.48 -5.65 10.26
N ALA A 28 -23.89 -5.18 11.44
CA ALA A 28 -23.74 -3.76 11.80
C ALA A 28 -22.27 -3.37 11.92
N ARG A 29 -21.45 -4.22 12.54
CA ARG A 29 -20.01 -3.97 12.69
C ARG A 29 -19.29 -4.09 11.36
N ASP A 30 -19.63 -5.07 10.54
CA ASP A 30 -19.04 -5.22 9.21
C ASP A 30 -19.35 -4.04 8.31
N ALA A 31 -20.59 -3.52 8.33
CA ALA A 31 -20.96 -2.32 7.59
C ALA A 31 -20.15 -1.08 8.03
N GLN A 32 -19.91 -0.92 9.35
CA GLN A 32 -19.04 0.14 9.86
C GLN A 32 -17.61 0.00 9.33
N ILE A 33 -17.04 -1.20 9.41
CA ILE A 33 -15.68 -1.49 8.95
C ILE A 33 -15.54 -1.23 7.45
N VAL A 34 -16.53 -1.66 6.65
CA VAL A 34 -16.55 -1.40 5.20
C VAL A 34 -16.49 0.09 4.89
N GLN A 35 -17.27 0.91 5.61
CA GLN A 35 -17.26 2.36 5.43
C GLN A 35 -15.94 2.99 5.88
N GLU A 36 -15.36 2.55 6.99
CA GLU A 36 -14.06 3.03 7.47
C GLU A 36 -12.93 2.67 6.49
N ALA A 37 -12.94 1.45 5.96
CA ALA A 37 -11.98 0.99 4.97
C ALA A 37 -12.10 1.74 3.63
N LEU A 38 -13.33 2.02 3.18
CA LEU A 38 -13.57 2.85 2.00
C LEU A 38 -13.02 4.28 2.17
N ARG A 39 -13.17 4.88 3.34
CA ARG A 39 -12.57 6.21 3.62
C ARG A 39 -11.05 6.14 3.66
N ALA A 40 -10.49 5.12 4.31
CA ALA A 40 -9.04 4.95 4.42
C ALA A 40 -8.37 4.78 3.05
N ALA A 41 -9.07 4.16 2.08
CA ALA A 41 -8.60 3.97 0.72
C ALA A 41 -8.99 5.09 -0.26
N ASP A 42 -9.59 6.18 0.23
CA ASP A 42 -10.16 7.26 -0.61
C ASP A 42 -11.10 6.74 -1.72
N ALA A 43 -12.01 5.86 -1.31
CA ALA A 43 -13.02 5.22 -2.16
C ALA A 43 -14.45 5.43 -1.64
N ALA A 44 -14.64 6.23 -0.58
CA ALA A 44 -15.97 6.47 -0.01
C ALA A 44 -16.95 7.09 -1.02
N HIS A 45 -16.46 7.99 -1.88
CA HIS A 45 -17.23 8.62 -2.96
C HIS A 45 -17.66 7.65 -4.07
N LEU A 46 -17.12 6.42 -4.08
CA LEU A 46 -17.46 5.38 -5.05
C LEU A 46 -18.57 4.45 -4.55
N SER A 47 -19.00 4.57 -3.29
CA SER A 47 -20.08 3.74 -2.73
C SER A 47 -21.35 3.87 -3.58
N GLY A 48 -22.05 2.75 -3.76
CA GLY A 48 -23.26 2.65 -4.56
C GLY A 48 -23.02 2.52 -6.07
N ARG A 49 -21.81 2.81 -6.58
CA ARG A 49 -21.46 2.59 -7.99
C ARG A 49 -21.22 1.10 -8.26
N SER A 50 -21.49 0.69 -9.50
CA SER A 50 -21.09 -0.62 -10.01
C SER A 50 -19.57 -0.71 -10.17
N TYR A 51 -18.97 -1.78 -9.66
CA TYR A 51 -17.54 -2.06 -9.79
C TYR A 51 -17.06 -2.10 -11.25
N LEU A 52 -17.92 -2.57 -12.16
CA LEU A 52 -17.61 -2.64 -13.60
C LEU A 52 -17.44 -1.26 -14.24
N ALA A 53 -18.11 -0.24 -13.70
CA ALA A 53 -18.07 1.14 -14.21
C ALA A 53 -16.91 1.97 -13.64
N LEU A 54 -16.00 1.34 -12.89
CA LEU A 54 -14.84 1.99 -12.31
C LEU A 54 -13.65 1.99 -13.27
N SER A 55 -12.91 3.09 -13.30
CA SER A 55 -11.57 3.19 -13.88
C SER A 55 -10.56 2.27 -13.17
N GLY A 56 -9.39 2.04 -13.78
CA GLY A 56 -8.35 1.19 -13.18
C GLY A 56 -7.92 1.65 -11.78
N GLY A 57 -7.66 2.95 -11.61
CA GLY A 57 -7.28 3.53 -10.32
C GLY A 57 -8.39 3.41 -9.27
N GLU A 58 -9.66 3.64 -9.64
CA GLU A 58 -10.80 3.43 -8.74
C GLU A 58 -10.92 1.97 -8.29
N ARG A 59 -10.76 1.01 -9.21
CA ARG A 59 -10.76 -0.43 -8.88
C ARG A 59 -9.65 -0.78 -7.89
N GLN A 60 -8.46 -0.21 -8.07
CA GLN A 60 -7.33 -0.43 -7.17
C GLN A 60 -7.62 0.10 -5.76
N ARG A 61 -8.26 1.27 -5.63
CA ARG A 61 -8.70 1.82 -4.34
C ARG A 61 -9.76 0.95 -3.67
N VAL A 62 -10.71 0.41 -4.43
CA VAL A 62 -11.71 -0.54 -3.90
C VAL A 62 -11.06 -1.85 -3.45
N HIS A 63 -10.07 -2.36 -4.18
CA HIS A 63 -9.31 -3.53 -3.75
C HIS A 63 -8.48 -3.27 -2.48
N LEU A 64 -7.86 -2.10 -2.36
CA LEU A 64 -7.20 -1.68 -1.14
C LEU A 64 -8.21 -1.65 0.01
N ALA A 65 -9.36 -0.98 -0.16
CA ALA A 65 -10.41 -0.94 0.85
C ALA A 65 -10.85 -2.35 1.29
N ARG A 66 -11.01 -3.29 0.35
CA ARG A 66 -11.36 -4.68 0.67
C ARG A 66 -10.33 -5.35 1.58
N VAL A 67 -9.03 -5.17 1.28
CA VAL A 67 -7.94 -5.74 2.09
C VAL A 67 -7.84 -5.05 3.45
N LEU A 68 -7.99 -3.72 3.50
CA LEU A 68 -8.06 -2.97 4.76
C LEU A 68 -9.23 -3.44 5.63
N ALA A 69 -10.40 -3.65 5.02
CA ALA A 69 -11.58 -4.17 5.72
C ALA A 69 -11.31 -5.56 6.29
N GLN A 70 -10.55 -6.42 5.60
CA GLN A 70 -10.20 -7.75 6.08
C GLN A 70 -9.27 -7.71 7.30
N LEU A 71 -8.35 -6.76 7.35
CA LEU A 71 -7.40 -6.65 8.46
C LEU A 71 -7.88 -5.74 9.59
N TRP A 72 -8.96 -4.98 9.39
CA TRP A 72 -9.41 -3.93 10.30
C TRP A 72 -9.58 -4.38 11.77
N PRO A 73 -9.13 -3.57 12.75
CA PRO A 73 -8.44 -2.28 12.62
C PRO A 73 -6.93 -2.39 12.38
N GLY A 74 -6.42 -3.59 12.12
CA GLY A 74 -5.03 -3.96 12.34
C GLY A 74 -4.88 -4.74 13.64
N GLY A 75 -3.69 -5.26 13.89
CA GLY A 75 -3.36 -5.93 15.14
C GLY A 75 -2.16 -6.86 15.04
N ALA A 76 -1.61 -7.19 16.20
CA ALA A 76 -0.53 -8.17 16.31
C ALA A 76 -0.93 -9.51 15.71
N GLY A 77 0.00 -10.13 14.96
CA GLY A 77 -0.21 -11.43 14.31
C GLY A 77 -0.90 -11.36 12.94
N GLN A 78 -1.28 -10.16 12.47
CA GLN A 78 -1.76 -9.96 11.11
C GLN A 78 -0.62 -9.60 10.16
N ILE A 79 -0.69 -10.09 8.92
CA ILE A 79 0.30 -9.81 7.88
C ILE A 79 -0.40 -9.28 6.63
N LEU A 80 0.07 -8.13 6.13
CA LEU A 80 -0.35 -7.53 4.89
C LEU A 80 0.77 -7.63 3.86
N LEU A 81 0.50 -8.30 2.74
CA LEU A 81 1.41 -8.40 1.61
C LEU A 81 0.85 -7.58 0.44
N LEU A 82 1.63 -6.62 -0.06
CA LEU A 82 1.26 -5.75 -1.16
C LEU A 82 2.28 -5.84 -2.28
N ASP A 83 1.81 -6.27 -3.44
CA ASP A 83 2.60 -6.35 -4.67
C ASP A 83 2.32 -5.13 -5.53
N GLU A 84 3.28 -4.21 -5.60
CA GLU A 84 3.23 -2.95 -6.36
C GLU A 84 1.89 -2.18 -6.26
N PRO A 85 1.43 -1.86 -5.03
CA PRO A 85 0.10 -1.29 -4.84
C PRO A 85 -0.05 0.15 -5.37
N THR A 86 1.04 0.77 -5.85
CA THR A 86 1.11 2.18 -6.28
C THR A 86 1.28 2.36 -7.80
N SER A 87 1.47 1.28 -8.57
CA SER A 87 1.94 1.36 -9.96
C SER A 87 0.96 2.05 -10.93
N MET A 88 -0.35 1.99 -10.68
CA MET A 88 -1.39 2.65 -11.51
C MET A 88 -2.06 3.85 -10.83
N LEU A 89 -1.47 4.37 -9.74
CA LEU A 89 -2.03 5.48 -8.98
C LEU A 89 -1.27 6.78 -9.29
N ASP A 90 -2.00 7.89 -9.36
CA ASP A 90 -1.38 9.21 -9.35
C ASP A 90 -0.73 9.51 -7.98
N PRO A 91 0.16 10.52 -7.89
CA PRO A 91 0.95 10.77 -6.68
C PRO A 91 0.12 10.93 -5.40
N LEU A 92 -1.04 11.60 -5.47
CA LEU A 92 -1.91 11.77 -4.32
C LEU A 92 -2.39 10.41 -3.80
N HIS A 93 -2.91 9.58 -4.70
CA HIS A 93 -3.44 8.26 -4.33
C HIS A 93 -2.33 7.28 -3.90
N GLN A 94 -1.12 7.39 -4.44
CA GLN A 94 0.05 6.63 -3.96
C GLN A 94 0.32 6.94 -2.48
N HIS A 95 0.36 8.22 -2.12
CA HIS A 95 0.54 8.65 -0.74
C HIS A 95 -0.58 8.20 0.19
N THR A 96 -1.84 8.32 -0.25
CA THR A 96 -3.00 7.84 0.53
C THR A 96 -2.93 6.33 0.79
N CYS A 97 -2.60 5.54 -0.24
CA CYS A 97 -2.45 4.09 -0.13
C CYS A 97 -1.37 3.69 0.88
N LEU A 98 -0.18 4.29 0.77
CA LEU A 98 0.94 4.00 1.67
C LEU A 98 0.69 4.52 3.09
N GLN A 99 -0.03 5.63 3.25
CA GLN A 99 -0.40 6.14 4.57
C GLN A 99 -1.44 5.24 5.26
N ALA A 100 -2.41 4.69 4.52
CA ALA A 100 -3.36 3.71 5.06
C ALA A 100 -2.63 2.42 5.51
N THR A 101 -1.68 1.97 4.69
CA THR A 101 -0.83 0.82 5.00
C THR A 101 0.04 1.06 6.24
N ARG A 102 0.63 2.26 6.36
CA ARG A 102 1.41 2.68 7.52
C ARG A 102 0.60 2.63 8.81
N ARG A 103 -0.65 3.08 8.79
CA ARG A 103 -1.55 3.03 9.95
C ARG A 103 -1.83 1.61 10.44
N LEU A 104 -1.94 0.64 9.52
CA LEU A 104 -2.06 -0.77 9.90
C LEU A 104 -0.80 -1.29 10.60
N ALA A 105 0.38 -0.88 10.11
CA ALA A 105 1.64 -1.22 10.76
C ALA A 105 1.74 -0.62 12.17
N GLU A 106 1.34 0.64 12.33
CA GLU A 106 1.27 1.32 13.63
C GLU A 106 0.26 0.69 14.58
N ALA A 107 -0.80 0.05 14.06
CA ALA A 107 -1.75 -0.75 14.83
C ALA A 107 -1.21 -2.16 15.19
N GLY A 108 0.01 -2.50 14.78
CA GLY A 108 0.70 -3.75 15.13
C GLY A 108 0.69 -4.85 14.07
N ALA A 109 0.14 -4.60 12.88
CA ALA A 109 0.23 -5.55 11.78
C ALA A 109 1.65 -5.54 11.15
N ALA A 110 2.12 -6.67 10.66
CA ALA A 110 3.30 -6.71 9.81
C ALA A 110 2.92 -6.37 8.36
N VAL A 111 3.65 -5.45 7.73
CA VAL A 111 3.43 -5.07 6.34
C VAL A 111 4.68 -5.36 5.53
N LEU A 112 4.52 -6.07 4.41
CA LEU A 112 5.52 -6.18 3.36
C LEU A 112 4.95 -5.60 2.07
N VAL A 113 5.63 -4.60 1.52
CA VAL A 113 5.22 -3.92 0.29
C VAL A 113 6.37 -3.87 -0.70
N ILE A 114 6.06 -4.15 -1.96
CA ILE A 114 6.99 -4.01 -3.10
C ILE A 114 6.75 -2.63 -3.71
N LEU A 115 7.80 -1.80 -3.76
CA LEU A 115 7.76 -0.44 -4.29
C LEU A 115 8.92 -0.22 -5.27
N HIS A 116 8.62 0.49 -6.36
CA HIS A 116 9.62 0.92 -7.35
C HIS A 116 10.14 2.33 -7.09
N ASP A 117 9.37 3.16 -6.39
CA ASP A 117 9.78 4.52 -6.05
C ASP A 117 10.57 4.53 -4.74
N LEU A 118 11.84 4.89 -4.84
CA LEU A 118 12.78 4.92 -3.71
C LEU A 118 12.42 5.99 -2.67
N ASN A 119 11.82 7.10 -3.09
CA ASN A 119 11.41 8.19 -2.19
C ASN A 119 10.15 7.83 -1.40
N LEU A 120 9.20 7.12 -2.04
CA LEU A 120 8.07 6.52 -1.33
C LEU A 120 8.54 5.47 -0.32
N ALA A 121 9.44 4.59 -0.73
CA ALA A 121 10.01 3.59 0.17
C ALA A 121 10.73 4.23 1.36
N ALA A 122 11.54 5.27 1.11
CA ALA A 122 12.23 6.02 2.16
C ALA A 122 11.29 6.65 3.19
N ARG A 123 10.13 7.13 2.73
CA ARG A 123 9.17 7.87 3.56
C ARG A 123 8.29 6.97 4.42
N TYR A 124 7.88 5.81 3.93
CA TYR A 124 6.82 5.00 4.56
C TYR A 124 7.32 3.71 5.22
N CYS A 125 8.47 3.18 4.82
CA CYS A 125 8.98 1.91 5.32
C CYS A 125 9.95 2.11 6.48
N ASP A 126 9.81 1.31 7.54
CA ASP A 126 10.78 1.28 8.64
C ASP A 126 12.09 0.60 8.23
N ARG A 127 11.99 -0.38 7.32
CA ARG A 127 13.12 -1.15 6.79
C ARG A 127 12.95 -1.40 5.30
N LEU A 128 14.06 -1.47 4.59
CA LEU A 128 14.13 -1.73 3.15
C LEU A 128 15.01 -2.95 2.88
N LEU A 129 14.59 -3.74 1.90
CA LEU A 129 15.35 -4.85 1.33
C LEU A 129 15.58 -4.53 -0.15
N LEU A 130 16.83 -4.27 -0.53
CA LEU A 130 17.22 -4.22 -1.93
C LEU A 130 17.49 -5.63 -2.42
N LEU A 131 16.80 -6.02 -3.49
CA LEU A 131 16.94 -7.31 -4.14
C LEU A 131 17.65 -7.13 -5.48
N GLU A 132 18.66 -7.96 -5.71
CA GLU A 132 19.38 -8.03 -6.98
C GLU A 132 19.49 -9.49 -7.40
N ARG A 133 18.96 -9.83 -8.59
CA ARG A 133 19.03 -11.21 -9.16
C ARG A 133 18.58 -12.30 -8.17
N GLY A 134 17.51 -12.04 -7.42
CA GLY A 134 16.93 -12.97 -6.45
C GLY A 134 17.71 -13.10 -5.13
N ARG A 135 18.70 -12.24 -4.87
CA ARG A 135 19.47 -12.21 -3.62
C ARG A 135 19.30 -10.87 -2.92
N ALA A 136 19.37 -10.90 -1.59
CA ALA A 136 19.44 -9.69 -0.77
C ALA A 136 20.78 -9.00 -1.00
N HIS A 137 20.76 -7.80 -1.58
CA HIS A 137 21.94 -6.96 -1.74
C HIS A 137 22.19 -6.13 -0.46
N ALA A 138 21.13 -5.51 0.07
CA ALA A 138 21.19 -4.75 1.32
C ALA A 138 19.86 -4.84 2.08
N PHE A 139 19.93 -4.86 3.41
CA PHE A 139 18.76 -4.89 4.29
C PHE A 139 19.01 -4.07 5.55
N GLY A 140 18.13 -3.11 5.85
CA GLY A 140 18.33 -2.17 6.95
C GLY A 140 17.28 -1.07 6.95
N THR A 141 17.54 0.01 7.70
CA THR A 141 16.74 1.24 7.65
C THR A 141 16.90 1.95 6.30
N PRO A 142 15.99 2.86 5.92
CA PRO A 142 16.15 3.68 4.73
C PRO A 142 17.51 4.38 4.62
N ALA A 143 18.04 4.92 5.71
CA ALA A 143 19.34 5.61 5.72
C ALA A 143 20.54 4.68 5.55
N GLU A 144 20.41 3.41 5.93
CA GLU A 144 21.45 2.40 5.74
C GLU A 144 21.46 1.85 4.30
N VAL A 145 20.27 1.73 3.70
CA VAL A 145 20.07 1.05 2.42
C VAL A 145 20.12 2.00 1.23
N LEU A 146 19.49 3.18 1.33
CA LEU A 146 19.41 4.16 0.23
C LEU A 146 20.65 5.05 0.20
N ARG A 147 21.77 4.44 -0.20
CA ARG A 147 23.06 5.11 -0.41
C ARG A 147 23.46 5.03 -1.88
N ALA A 148 24.35 5.93 -2.31
CA ALA A 148 24.76 6.01 -3.70
C ALA A 148 25.35 4.70 -4.24
N GLU A 149 26.24 4.05 -3.49
CA GLU A 149 26.89 2.79 -3.91
C GLU A 149 25.87 1.64 -4.11
N PRO A 150 25.01 1.28 -3.12
CA PRO A 150 23.98 0.25 -3.33
C PRO A 150 23.04 0.54 -4.49
N LEU A 151 22.62 1.80 -4.66
CA LEU A 151 21.70 2.19 -5.74
C LEU A 151 22.36 2.11 -7.12
N GLN A 152 23.65 2.47 -7.22
CA GLN A 152 24.43 2.26 -8.44
C GLN A 152 24.59 0.76 -8.75
N ALA A 153 24.86 -0.08 -7.75
CA ALA A 153 25.06 -1.51 -7.95
C ALA A 153 23.77 -2.23 -8.40
N VAL A 154 22.64 -1.93 -7.75
CA VAL A 154 21.37 -2.64 -7.98
C VAL A 154 20.59 -2.08 -9.17
N PHE A 155 20.56 -0.76 -9.33
CA PHE A 155 19.75 -0.08 -10.35
C PHE A 155 20.57 0.56 -11.47
N GLY A 156 21.91 0.61 -11.36
CA GLY A 156 22.74 1.36 -12.30
C GLY A 156 22.53 2.87 -12.23
N LEU A 157 21.97 3.37 -11.12
CA LEU A 157 21.51 4.75 -10.99
C LEU A 157 22.50 5.59 -10.18
N GLU A 158 23.07 6.61 -10.82
CA GLU A 158 23.85 7.62 -10.12
C GLU A 158 22.93 8.60 -9.41
N VAL A 159 23.09 8.71 -8.09
CA VAL A 159 22.19 9.53 -7.26
C VAL A 159 22.95 10.47 -6.33
N LEU A 160 22.32 11.60 -6.03
CA LEU A 160 22.58 12.40 -4.85
C LEU A 160 21.56 12.00 -3.77
N VAL A 161 22.06 11.60 -2.60
CA VAL A 161 21.22 11.34 -1.42
C VAL A 161 21.31 12.54 -0.49
N GLN A 162 20.18 13.19 -0.25
CA GLN A 162 20.02 14.29 0.70
C GLN A 162 19.12 13.88 1.85
N THR A 163 19.16 14.63 2.94
CA THR A 163 18.17 14.50 4.01
C THR A 163 16.93 15.31 3.66
N HIS A 164 15.73 14.71 3.74
CA HIS A 164 14.48 15.42 3.50
C HIS A 164 14.32 16.58 4.51
N PRO A 165 14.14 17.83 4.05
CA PRO A 165 14.25 19.02 4.90
C PRO A 165 13.23 19.05 6.05
N GLU A 166 12.03 18.52 5.82
CA GLU A 166 10.95 18.53 6.83
C GLU A 166 10.81 17.22 7.62
N ARG A 167 11.32 16.10 7.09
CA ARG A 167 10.94 14.74 7.57
C ARG A 167 12.13 13.88 7.97
N GLY A 168 13.36 14.30 7.67
CA GLY A 168 14.58 13.62 8.10
C GLY A 168 14.90 12.28 7.40
N HIS A 169 13.99 11.72 6.60
CA HIS A 169 14.28 10.52 5.81
C HIS A 169 15.17 10.84 4.59
N PRO A 170 15.85 9.86 3.99
CA PRO A 170 16.59 10.07 2.75
C PRO A 170 15.69 10.57 1.61
N LEU A 171 16.23 11.50 0.82
CA LEU A 171 15.66 12.01 -0.44
C LEU A 171 16.65 11.69 -1.56
N ILE A 172 16.19 10.97 -2.57
CA ILE A 172 16.99 10.43 -3.66
C ILE A 172 16.72 11.30 -4.88
N VAL A 173 17.78 11.91 -5.40
CA VAL A 173 17.76 12.74 -6.60
C VAL A 173 18.68 12.10 -7.63
N ALA A 174 18.15 11.74 -8.80
CA ALA A 174 18.95 11.23 -9.91
C ALA A 174 19.89 12.34 -10.41
N ARG A 175 21.13 11.95 -10.76
CA ARG A 175 22.08 12.85 -11.40
C ARG A 175 21.88 12.90 -12.91
#